data_AF-A0A849US89-F1
#
_entry.id   AF-A0A849US89-F1
#
_cell.length_a   1.000
_cell.length_b   1.000
_cell.length_c   1.000
_cell.angle_alpha   90.00
_cell.angle_beta   90.00
_cell.angle_gamma   90.00
#
_symmetry.space_group_name_H-M   'P 1'
#
loop_
_entity.id
_entity.type
_entity.pdbx_description
1 polymer ?
#
loop_
_entity_poly.entity_id
_entity_poly.type
_entity_poly.pdbx_seq_one_letter_code
_entity_poly.pdbx_strand_id
1 'polypeptide(L)'
;MKKIISSSLVLFASVAIFISCKHETAFSIANPGGNAGGTTPIPGTTGITCSTDSVYFANSILPLIISGCATTGCHSAASHADGVTLVNYATIRNYVSAGNAGNSKLYKVLVKTGSERMPLPPLPAFTASQIALVQKWINQGAKNNGCDACDTTSFKYATAIQPLMQNNCTGCHNPASLGGGIDLSTYTTVKASVTSGRLWGTINWTAGFSAMPKGGNKMPACQITQIKKWIDAGALNN
;
A
#
# COMPACT_ATOMS: atom_id res chain seq x y z
N MET A 1 -32.76 -2.53 -79.37
CA MET A 1 -32.64 -1.27 -78.61
C MET A 1 -32.29 -1.61 -77.16
N LYS A 2 -30.99 -1.67 -76.82
CA LYS A 2 -30.51 -1.93 -75.45
C LYS A 2 -29.78 -0.67 -74.98
N LYS A 3 -30.34 -0.02 -73.95
CA LYS A 3 -29.84 1.24 -73.38
C LYS A 3 -28.61 0.94 -72.52
N ILE A 4 -27.49 1.60 -72.82
CA ILE A 4 -26.29 1.60 -71.99
C ILE A 4 -26.34 2.89 -71.17
N ILE A 5 -26.53 2.76 -69.85
CA ILE A 5 -26.46 3.88 -68.90
C ILE A 5 -25.11 3.76 -68.20
N SER A 6 -24.18 4.63 -68.55
CA SER A 6 -22.88 4.75 -67.89
C SER A 6 -23.03 5.68 -66.69
N SER A 7 -23.23 5.13 -65.50
CA SER A 7 -23.14 5.87 -64.23
C SER A 7 -21.68 6.02 -63.82
N SER A 8 -21.18 7.25 -63.87
CA SER A 8 -19.88 7.63 -63.31
C SER A 8 -19.88 7.48 -61.78
N LEU A 9 -18.97 6.67 -61.26
CA LEU A 9 -18.73 6.44 -59.85
C LEU A 9 -17.93 7.62 -59.26
N VAL A 10 -18.57 8.47 -58.47
CA VAL A 10 -17.90 9.52 -57.68
C VAL A 10 -17.56 8.95 -56.31
N LEU A 11 -16.27 8.75 -56.04
CA LEU A 11 -15.74 8.29 -54.76
C LEU A 11 -15.61 9.49 -53.80
N PHE A 12 -16.56 9.65 -52.87
CA PHE A 12 -16.45 10.63 -51.77
C PHE A 12 -15.62 10.02 -50.63
N ALA A 13 -14.38 10.49 -50.46
CA ALA A 13 -13.58 10.23 -49.27
C ALA A 13 -13.87 11.34 -48.23
N SER A 14 -14.67 11.01 -47.21
CA SER A 14 -14.95 11.87 -46.06
C SER A 14 -13.82 11.75 -45.03
N VAL A 15 -12.89 12.70 -45.04
CA VAL A 15 -11.88 12.86 -43.98
C VAL A 15 -12.47 13.75 -42.89
N ALA A 16 -12.83 13.16 -41.75
CA ALA A 16 -13.20 13.90 -40.55
C ALA A 16 -11.92 14.36 -39.81
N ILE A 17 -11.60 15.65 -39.91
CA ILE A 17 -10.52 16.29 -39.16
C ILE A 17 -11.11 16.76 -37.83
N PHE A 18 -10.80 16.08 -36.73
CA PHE A 18 -11.08 16.60 -35.39
C PHE A 18 -9.99 17.60 -35.01
N ILE A 19 -10.33 18.90 -35.09
CA ILE A 19 -9.54 20.00 -34.54
C ILE A 19 -9.76 19.99 -33.01
N SER A 20 -8.74 19.58 -32.25
CA SER A 20 -8.72 19.75 -30.80
C SER A 20 -7.94 21.01 -30.46
N CYS A 21 -8.55 21.90 -29.67
CA CYS A 21 -7.93 23.13 -29.18
C CYS A 21 -6.77 22.79 -28.22
N LYS A 22 -5.55 23.19 -28.59
CA LYS A 22 -4.47 23.38 -27.62
C LYS A 22 -4.76 24.65 -26.83
N HIS A 23 -4.70 24.56 -25.51
CA HIS A 23 -4.46 25.72 -24.66
C HIS A 23 -3.13 25.50 -23.94
N GLU A 24 -2.14 26.30 -24.34
CA GLU A 24 -0.87 26.46 -23.66
C GLU A 24 -1.00 27.64 -22.70
N THR A 25 -0.72 27.42 -21.42
CA THR A 25 -0.23 28.50 -20.56
C THR A 25 1.12 28.09 -19.99
N ALA A 26 2.15 28.70 -20.55
CA ALA A 26 3.48 28.74 -19.98
C ALA A 26 3.44 29.55 -18.68
N PHE A 27 3.62 28.87 -17.56
CA PHE A 27 4.31 29.44 -16.40
C PHE A 27 5.37 28.43 -15.96
N SER A 28 6.61 28.77 -16.30
CA SER A 28 7.82 28.06 -15.92
C SER A 28 8.25 28.59 -14.56
N ILE A 29 8.03 27.80 -13.50
CA ILE A 29 8.83 27.86 -12.29
C ILE A 29 9.63 26.56 -12.25
N ALA A 30 10.95 26.71 -12.31
CA ALA A 30 11.91 25.62 -12.29
C ALA A 30 11.64 24.69 -11.09
N ASN A 31 11.35 23.43 -11.40
CA ASN A 31 11.30 22.34 -10.44
C ASN A 31 12.43 21.36 -10.81
N PRO A 32 13.43 21.09 -9.95
CA PRO A 32 14.40 20.06 -10.23
C PRO A 32 13.79 18.69 -9.86
N GLY A 33 13.61 17.84 -10.88
CA GLY A 33 13.30 16.40 -10.76
C GLY A 33 11.79 16.11 -10.95
N GLY A 34 11.31 15.57 -12.06
CA GLY A 34 11.90 14.55 -12.94
C GLY A 34 11.11 13.25 -12.76
N ASN A 35 10.08 13.06 -13.59
CA ASN A 35 9.21 11.90 -13.64
C ASN A 35 9.94 10.68 -14.25
N ALA A 36 9.70 9.47 -13.73
CA ALA A 36 9.81 8.24 -14.53
C ALA A 36 9.10 7.06 -13.83
N GLY A 37 8.15 6.46 -14.54
CA GLY A 37 7.73 5.09 -14.29
C GLY A 37 8.90 4.14 -14.53
N GLY A 38 9.19 3.30 -13.55
CA GLY A 38 10.24 2.29 -13.61
C GLY A 38 9.88 1.16 -12.67
N THR A 39 9.83 -0.05 -13.22
CA THR A 39 9.76 -1.31 -12.49
C THR A 39 11.07 -1.56 -11.77
N THR A 40 11.22 -1.00 -10.58
CA THR A 40 12.28 -1.36 -9.63
C THR A 40 11.67 -1.47 -8.24
N PRO A 41 12.11 -2.42 -7.40
CA PRO A 41 11.91 -2.30 -5.96
C PRO A 41 12.40 -0.92 -5.53
N ILE A 42 11.79 -0.27 -4.55
CA ILE A 42 12.36 0.95 -3.95
C ILE A 42 13.29 0.48 -2.82
N PRO A 43 14.61 0.34 -3.03
CA PRO A 43 15.56 0.30 -1.93
C PRO A 43 15.68 1.71 -1.35
N GLY A 44 15.31 1.86 -0.08
CA GLY A 44 15.71 3.01 0.74
C GLY A 44 15.35 4.39 0.19
N THR A 45 14.08 4.78 0.23
CA THR A 45 13.75 6.21 0.35
C THR A 45 14.35 6.70 1.65
N THR A 46 15.38 7.51 1.54
CA THR A 46 16.00 8.24 2.65
C THR A 46 15.90 9.70 2.28
N GLY A 47 15.08 10.47 2.98
CA GLY A 47 14.96 11.93 2.84
C GLY A 47 13.72 12.46 2.11
N ILE A 48 12.66 11.68 1.89
CA ILE A 48 11.42 12.21 1.29
C ILE A 48 10.46 12.69 2.39
N THR A 49 10.30 14.00 2.59
CA THR A 49 9.30 14.52 3.53
C THR A 49 7.88 14.17 3.09
N CYS A 50 7.03 13.75 4.03
CA CYS A 50 5.63 13.44 3.74
C CYS A 50 4.78 14.70 3.54
N SER A 51 3.89 14.65 2.56
CA SER A 51 2.82 15.61 2.35
C SER A 51 1.56 15.14 3.09
N THR A 52 0.90 16.05 3.80
CA THR A 52 -0.41 15.82 4.45
C THR A 52 -1.51 15.49 3.45
N ASP A 53 -1.35 15.97 2.22
CA ASP A 53 -2.35 15.76 1.17
C ASP A 53 -2.17 14.41 0.48
N SER A 54 -1.05 13.72 0.66
CA SER A 54 -0.75 12.45 -0.01
C SER A 54 -0.98 11.23 0.88
N VAL A 55 -1.55 10.17 0.30
CA VAL A 55 -1.49 8.83 0.90
C VAL A 55 -0.36 8.05 0.25
N TYR A 56 0.43 7.38 1.08
CA TYR A 56 1.61 6.65 0.66
C TYR A 56 1.37 5.15 0.73
N PHE A 57 1.63 4.47 -0.38
CA PHE A 57 1.41 3.04 -0.49
C PHE A 57 2.19 2.27 0.56
N ALA A 58 3.50 2.55 0.67
CA ALA A 58 4.38 1.85 1.60
C ALA A 58 4.03 2.11 3.08
N ASN A 59 3.59 3.33 3.40
CA ASN A 59 3.35 3.75 4.79
C ASN A 59 1.96 3.38 5.30
N SER A 60 0.94 3.32 4.44
CA SER A 60 -0.46 3.20 4.87
C SER A 60 -1.20 2.06 4.18
N ILE A 61 -1.07 1.92 2.86
CA ILE A 61 -1.92 0.98 2.12
C ILE A 61 -1.42 -0.46 2.26
N LEU A 62 -0.13 -0.68 2.04
CA LEU A 62 0.43 -2.02 2.11
C LEU A 62 0.26 -2.66 3.51
N PRO A 63 0.52 -1.96 4.64
CA PRO A 63 0.26 -2.51 5.97
C PRO A 63 -1.22 -2.87 6.19
N LEU A 64 -2.15 -2.00 5.75
CA LEU A 64 -3.58 -2.27 5.84
C LEU A 64 -3.97 -3.51 5.04
N ILE A 65 -3.56 -3.62 3.78
CA ILE A 65 -3.91 -4.76 2.94
C ILE A 65 -3.28 -6.06 3.42
N ILE A 66 -2.03 -6.04 3.89
CA ILE A 66 -1.37 -7.22 4.45
C ILE A 66 -2.12 -7.71 5.69
N SER A 67 -2.43 -6.80 6.62
CA SER A 67 -3.08 -7.16 7.88
C SER A 67 -4.52 -7.64 7.70
N GLY A 68 -5.25 -7.02 6.78
CA GLY A 68 -6.67 -7.31 6.57
C GLY A 68 -6.95 -8.46 5.63
N CYS A 69 -6.09 -8.69 4.64
CA CYS A 69 -6.44 -9.51 3.48
C CYS A 69 -5.39 -10.56 3.14
N ALA A 70 -4.10 -10.24 3.27
CA ALA A 70 -3.02 -11.11 2.81
C ALA A 70 -2.59 -12.16 3.85
N THR A 71 -3.56 -12.79 4.51
CA THR A 71 -3.35 -13.82 5.54
C THR A 71 -3.46 -15.24 4.96
N THR A 72 -2.85 -16.22 5.63
CA THR A 72 -2.99 -17.64 5.28
C THR A 72 -4.46 -18.04 5.31
N GLY A 73 -4.94 -18.75 4.28
CA GLY A 73 -6.36 -19.07 4.08
C GLY A 73 -7.15 -17.99 3.32
N CYS A 74 -6.56 -16.82 3.08
CA CYS A 74 -7.19 -15.70 2.39
C CYS A 74 -6.37 -15.29 1.15
N HIS A 75 -5.81 -14.08 1.08
CA HIS A 75 -5.15 -13.56 -0.14
C HIS A 75 -3.63 -13.41 0.00
N SER A 76 -2.99 -14.35 0.69
CA SER A 76 -1.53 -14.41 0.88
C SER A 76 -0.80 -15.05 -0.30
N ALA A 77 0.54 -15.03 -0.28
CA ALA A 77 1.35 -15.73 -1.28
C ALA A 77 1.24 -17.26 -1.18
N ALA A 78 1.13 -17.80 0.04
CA ALA A 78 1.07 -19.25 0.28
C ALA A 78 -0.33 -19.83 0.11
N SER A 79 -1.36 -18.99 0.25
CA SER A 79 -2.77 -19.36 0.14
C SER A 79 -3.51 -18.18 -0.46
N HIS A 80 -4.08 -18.38 -1.65
CA HIS A 80 -4.66 -17.36 -2.51
C HIS A 80 -6.11 -17.74 -2.89
N ALA A 81 -7.04 -17.49 -1.98
CA ALA A 81 -8.48 -17.60 -2.21
C ALA A 81 -8.85 -16.85 -3.50
N ASP A 82 -9.67 -17.48 -4.33
CA ASP A 82 -10.06 -17.02 -5.68
C ASP A 82 -8.88 -16.70 -6.62
N GLY A 83 -7.69 -17.27 -6.37
CA GLY A 83 -6.48 -16.97 -7.13
C GLY A 83 -5.92 -15.56 -6.88
N VAL A 84 -6.39 -14.88 -5.84
CA VAL A 84 -6.03 -13.49 -5.53
C VAL A 84 -4.85 -13.43 -4.55
N THR A 85 -3.82 -12.67 -4.91
CA THR A 85 -2.65 -12.35 -4.05
C THR A 85 -2.58 -10.85 -3.78
N LEU A 86 -2.46 -10.45 -2.52
CA LEU A 86 -2.47 -9.03 -2.09
C LEU A 86 -1.24 -8.67 -1.26
N VAL A 87 -0.11 -9.28 -1.60
CA VAL A 87 1.10 -9.23 -0.77
C VAL A 87 2.07 -8.11 -1.13
N ASN A 88 1.95 -7.50 -2.32
CA ASN A 88 2.82 -6.40 -2.72
C ASN A 88 2.12 -5.47 -3.71
N TYR A 89 2.81 -4.40 -4.11
CA TYR A 89 2.27 -3.40 -5.03
C TYR A 89 1.79 -4.01 -6.36
N ALA A 90 2.61 -4.86 -6.97
CA ALA A 90 2.31 -5.43 -8.29
C ALA A 90 1.03 -6.27 -8.25
N THR A 91 0.85 -7.09 -7.21
CA THR A 91 -0.34 -7.95 -7.11
C THR A 91 -1.58 -7.15 -6.68
N ILE A 92 -1.44 -6.15 -5.81
CA ILE A 92 -2.55 -5.28 -5.39
C ILE A 92 -3.08 -4.45 -6.56
N ARG A 93 -2.20 -3.93 -7.42
CA ARG A 93 -2.57 -3.08 -8.55
C ARG A 93 -3.46 -3.78 -9.59
N ASN A 94 -3.44 -5.11 -9.65
CA ASN A 94 -4.33 -5.89 -10.53
C ASN A 94 -5.83 -5.68 -10.22
N TYR A 95 -6.15 -5.19 -9.02
CA TYR A 95 -7.54 -4.96 -8.56
C TYR A 95 -7.88 -3.48 -8.42
N VAL A 96 -7.02 -2.60 -8.95
CA VAL A 96 -7.10 -1.15 -8.78
C VAL A 96 -7.08 -0.43 -10.12
N SER A 97 -8.15 0.32 -10.39
CA SER A 97 -8.24 1.30 -11.46
C SER A 97 -7.71 2.64 -10.95
N ALA A 98 -6.46 2.97 -11.26
CA ALA A 98 -5.82 4.21 -10.80
C ALA A 98 -6.65 5.45 -11.19
N GLY A 99 -6.87 6.35 -10.23
CA GLY A 99 -7.71 7.53 -10.39
C GLY A 99 -9.21 7.28 -10.23
N ASN A 100 -9.65 6.02 -10.08
CA ASN A 100 -11.07 5.68 -9.98
C ASN A 100 -11.34 4.55 -8.96
N ALA A 101 -11.54 4.95 -7.69
CA ALA A 101 -11.94 4.02 -6.63
C ALA A 101 -13.27 3.32 -6.94
N GLY A 102 -14.23 4.03 -7.50
CA GLY A 102 -15.55 3.48 -7.88
C GLY A 102 -15.46 2.35 -8.92
N ASN A 103 -14.40 2.31 -9.73
CA ASN A 103 -14.13 1.24 -10.70
C ASN A 103 -13.05 0.24 -10.24
N SER A 104 -12.61 0.31 -8.98
CA SER A 104 -11.60 -0.58 -8.43
C SER A 104 -12.24 -1.74 -7.67
N LYS A 105 -11.99 -2.99 -8.07
CA LYS A 105 -12.51 -4.18 -7.38
C LYS A 105 -12.09 -4.18 -5.91
N LEU A 106 -10.85 -3.79 -5.62
CA LEU A 106 -10.34 -3.67 -4.25
C LEU A 106 -11.21 -2.75 -3.37
N TYR A 107 -11.59 -1.57 -3.88
CA TYR A 107 -12.41 -0.64 -3.13
C TYR A 107 -13.86 -1.14 -2.98
N LYS A 108 -14.44 -1.71 -4.05
CA LYS A 108 -15.80 -2.24 -4.05
C LYS A 108 -16.02 -3.30 -2.96
N VAL A 109 -15.09 -4.23 -2.78
CA VAL A 109 -15.23 -5.28 -1.75
C VAL A 109 -15.08 -4.75 -0.32
N LEU A 110 -14.34 -3.66 -0.12
CA LEU A 110 -14.18 -3.03 1.21
C LEU A 110 -15.44 -2.28 1.65
N VAL A 111 -16.20 -1.69 0.72
CA VAL A 111 -17.43 -0.93 1.01
C VAL A 111 -18.70 -1.78 0.99
N LYS A 112 -18.60 -3.06 0.59
CA LYS A 112 -19.71 -4.01 0.68
C LYS A 112 -20.11 -4.25 2.15
N THR A 113 -21.34 -4.69 2.36
CA THR A 113 -21.87 -5.11 3.66
C THR A 113 -22.24 -6.59 3.65
N GLY A 114 -22.54 -7.14 4.83
CA GLY A 114 -22.97 -8.53 4.96
C GLY A 114 -21.86 -9.56 4.70
N SER A 115 -22.24 -10.72 4.17
CA SER A 115 -21.33 -11.85 3.93
C SER A 115 -20.41 -11.67 2.73
N GLU A 116 -20.63 -10.66 1.89
CA GLU A 116 -19.83 -10.42 0.69
C GLU A 116 -18.72 -9.38 0.88
N ARG A 117 -18.63 -8.75 2.06
CA ARG A 117 -17.57 -7.78 2.35
C ARG A 117 -16.22 -8.45 2.51
N MET A 118 -15.16 -7.70 2.23
CA MET A 118 -13.80 -8.08 2.63
C MET A 118 -13.28 -7.14 3.72
N PRO A 119 -12.58 -7.65 4.77
CA PRO A 119 -12.37 -9.07 5.08
C PRO A 119 -13.69 -9.83 5.35
N LEU A 120 -13.77 -11.13 5.11
CA LEU A 120 -15.01 -11.89 5.35
C LEU A 120 -15.33 -11.99 6.86
N PRO A 121 -16.61 -11.90 7.28
CA PRO A 121 -17.00 -12.25 8.64
C PRO A 121 -16.51 -13.66 9.02
N PRO A 122 -16.08 -13.91 10.27
CA PRO A 122 -16.18 -13.04 11.44
C PRO A 122 -15.05 -12.02 11.59
N LEU A 123 -14.12 -11.91 10.62
CA LEU A 123 -13.03 -10.92 10.71
C LEU A 123 -13.60 -9.49 10.75
N PRO A 124 -13.00 -8.58 11.55
CA PRO A 124 -13.46 -7.21 11.63
C PRO A 124 -13.39 -6.53 10.26
N ALA A 125 -14.39 -5.69 9.97
CA ALA A 125 -14.36 -4.84 8.78
C ALA A 125 -13.28 -3.77 8.92
N PHE A 126 -12.84 -3.22 7.79
CA PHE A 126 -12.06 -1.99 7.83
C PHE A 126 -12.92 -0.86 8.38
N THR A 127 -12.31 0.00 9.18
CA THR A 127 -12.97 1.21 9.67
C THR A 127 -13.19 2.18 8.52
N ALA A 128 -14.16 3.09 8.67
CA ALA A 128 -14.42 4.14 7.68
C ALA A 128 -13.15 4.92 7.32
N SER A 129 -12.30 5.22 8.30
CA SER A 129 -11.02 5.90 8.08
C SER A 129 -10.02 5.07 7.28
N GLN A 130 -9.94 3.76 7.51
CA GLN A 130 -9.08 2.86 6.71
C GLN A 130 -9.58 2.76 5.26
N ILE A 131 -10.89 2.66 5.06
CA ILE A 131 -11.51 2.65 3.72
C ILE A 131 -11.24 3.98 3.01
N ALA A 132 -11.33 5.12 3.71
CA ALA A 132 -11.04 6.44 3.16
C ALA A 132 -9.56 6.57 2.71
N LEU A 133 -8.61 5.98 3.44
CA LEU A 133 -7.20 5.92 3.00
C LEU A 133 -7.05 5.16 1.69
N VAL A 134 -7.68 3.99 1.56
CA VAL A 134 -7.67 3.20 0.32
C VAL A 134 -8.29 3.99 -0.83
N GLN A 135 -9.45 4.62 -0.61
CA GLN A 135 -10.12 5.45 -1.61
C GLN A 135 -9.23 6.59 -2.09
N LYS A 136 -8.64 7.35 -1.15
CA LYS A 136 -7.79 8.51 -1.43
C LYS A 136 -6.55 8.08 -2.21
N TRP A 137 -5.85 7.02 -1.79
CA TRP A 137 -4.69 6.50 -2.53
C TRP A 137 -5.03 6.09 -3.96
N ILE A 138 -6.15 5.38 -4.18
CA ILE A 138 -6.58 5.00 -5.53
C ILE A 138 -6.83 6.24 -6.38
N ASN A 139 -7.58 7.20 -5.86
CA ASN A 139 -7.92 8.44 -6.56
C ASN A 139 -6.69 9.34 -6.82
N GLN A 140 -5.63 9.20 -6.03
CA GLN A 140 -4.33 9.85 -6.25
C GLN A 140 -3.44 9.14 -7.29
N GLY A 141 -4.01 8.18 -8.03
CA GLY A 141 -3.32 7.44 -9.08
C GLY A 141 -2.65 6.16 -8.61
N ALA A 142 -2.96 5.67 -7.40
CA ALA A 142 -2.48 4.39 -6.88
C ALA A 142 -0.95 4.21 -6.97
N LYS A 143 -0.19 5.27 -6.63
CA LYS A 143 1.27 5.31 -6.79
C LYS A 143 1.96 4.29 -5.87
N ASN A 144 3.08 3.70 -6.32
CA ASN A 144 3.99 2.93 -5.45
C ASN A 144 4.92 3.89 -4.70
N ASN A 145 4.36 4.77 -3.89
CA ASN A 145 5.10 5.83 -3.20
C ASN A 145 5.34 5.45 -1.73
N GLY A 146 6.40 6.03 -1.18
CA GLY A 146 6.70 6.07 0.23
C GLY A 146 7.22 7.46 0.60
N CYS A 147 7.18 7.78 1.88
CA CYS A 147 7.85 8.95 2.42
C CYS A 147 8.39 8.67 3.82
N ASP A 148 9.34 9.49 4.20
CA ASP A 148 9.99 9.53 5.50
C ASP A 148 9.31 10.59 6.36
N ALA A 149 8.14 10.25 6.90
CA ALA A 149 7.51 11.02 7.99
C ALA A 149 8.30 10.85 9.30
N CYS A 150 9.15 9.83 9.35
CA CYS A 150 9.82 9.44 10.57
C CYS A 150 11.03 10.33 10.82
N ASP A 151 10.99 10.96 11.98
CA ASP A 151 12.14 11.57 12.60
C ASP A 151 12.89 10.47 13.36
N THR A 152 14.07 10.08 12.87
CA THR A 152 14.88 9.05 13.55
C THR A 152 15.44 9.52 14.90
N THR A 153 15.28 10.79 15.27
CA THR A 153 15.58 11.28 16.62
C THR A 153 14.40 11.08 17.59
N SER A 154 13.19 10.92 17.06
CA SER A 154 12.00 10.51 17.81
C SER A 154 11.87 8.99 17.80
N PHE A 155 12.29 8.32 18.87
CA PHE A 155 12.25 6.85 19.00
C PHE A 155 11.73 6.39 20.37
N LYS A 156 11.02 7.27 21.09
CA LYS A 156 10.39 6.89 22.37
C LYS A 156 9.21 5.94 22.15
N TYR A 157 8.92 5.12 23.14
CA TYR A 157 7.91 4.08 22.98
C TYR A 157 6.53 4.68 22.67
N ALA A 158 6.04 5.60 23.51
CA ALA A 158 4.70 6.15 23.40
C ALA A 158 4.49 6.95 22.11
N THR A 159 5.49 7.73 21.69
CA THR A 159 5.33 8.69 20.58
C THR A 159 5.74 8.15 19.22
N ALA A 160 6.64 7.15 19.16
CA ALA A 160 7.16 6.62 17.90
C ALA A 160 6.88 5.12 17.73
N ILE A 161 7.21 4.31 18.73
CA ILE A 161 7.20 2.84 18.55
C ILE A 161 5.79 2.25 18.66
N GLN A 162 4.98 2.70 19.61
CA GLN A 162 3.62 2.23 19.78
C GLN A 162 2.77 2.46 18.52
N PRO A 163 2.78 3.66 17.90
CA PRO A 163 2.11 3.86 16.61
C PRO A 163 2.63 2.93 15.51
N LEU A 164 3.95 2.67 15.46
CA LEU A 164 4.52 1.73 14.48
C LEU A 164 4.01 0.31 14.70
N MET A 165 3.93 -0.16 15.96
CA MET A 165 3.37 -1.47 16.28
C MET A 165 1.89 -1.55 15.88
N GLN A 166 1.10 -0.53 16.22
CA GLN A 166 -0.33 -0.49 15.92
C GLN A 166 -0.62 -0.50 14.42
N ASN A 167 0.14 0.28 13.65
CA ASN A 167 -0.13 0.45 12.23
C ASN A 167 0.43 -0.68 11.36
N ASN A 168 1.47 -1.38 11.81
CA ASN A 168 2.20 -2.34 10.96
C ASN A 168 2.24 -3.77 11.50
N CYS A 169 1.99 -3.98 12.79
CA CYS A 169 2.23 -5.27 13.44
C CYS A 169 0.94 -5.86 14.03
N THR A 170 0.17 -5.06 14.77
CA THR A 170 -0.96 -5.56 15.55
C THR A 170 -2.14 -6.00 14.72
N GLY A 171 -2.13 -5.82 13.39
CA GLY A 171 -3.16 -6.42 12.53
C GLY A 171 -3.17 -7.95 12.60
N CYS A 172 -1.99 -8.56 12.71
CA CYS A 172 -1.81 -10.01 12.81
C CYS A 172 -1.14 -10.46 14.11
N HIS A 173 -0.74 -9.54 14.99
CA HIS A 173 -0.02 -9.85 16.23
C HIS A 173 -0.73 -9.16 17.42
N ASN A 174 -1.94 -9.60 17.72
CA ASN A 174 -2.77 -9.08 18.80
C ASN A 174 -3.58 -10.22 19.48
N PRO A 175 -4.22 -10.00 20.64
CA PRO A 175 -4.94 -11.06 21.36
C PRO A 175 -6.08 -11.75 20.57
N ALA A 176 -6.70 -11.03 19.62
CA ALA A 176 -7.74 -11.58 18.74
C ALA A 176 -7.18 -12.23 17.45
N SER A 177 -5.91 -11.98 17.11
CA SER A 177 -5.22 -12.55 15.95
C SER A 177 -3.75 -12.77 16.31
N LEU A 178 -3.44 -13.94 16.87
CA LEU A 178 -2.11 -14.30 17.39
C LEU A 178 -1.22 -14.94 16.33
N GLY A 179 -0.94 -14.22 15.24
CA GLY A 179 -0.03 -14.67 14.19
C GLY A 179 1.33 -15.05 14.76
N GLY A 180 1.77 -16.28 14.51
CA GLY A 180 3.02 -16.81 15.07
C GLY A 180 3.04 -16.95 16.59
N GLY A 181 1.87 -16.92 17.25
CA GLY A 181 1.70 -17.08 18.69
C GLY A 181 2.20 -15.90 19.52
N ILE A 182 2.27 -14.69 18.95
CA ILE A 182 2.76 -13.50 19.66
C ILE A 182 1.74 -12.37 19.67
N ASP A 183 1.78 -11.58 20.72
CA ASP A 183 1.08 -10.31 20.87
C ASP A 183 2.08 -9.16 20.83
N LEU A 184 1.75 -8.10 20.08
CA LEU A 184 2.52 -6.85 19.98
C LEU A 184 1.66 -5.63 20.30
N SER A 185 0.51 -5.82 20.96
CA SER A 185 -0.45 -4.75 21.27
C SER A 185 -0.13 -3.95 22.54
N THR A 186 0.76 -4.44 23.41
CA THR A 186 1.13 -3.78 24.67
C THR A 186 2.63 -3.61 24.81
N TYR A 187 3.08 -2.65 25.63
CA TYR A 187 4.51 -2.47 25.90
C TYR A 187 5.16 -3.76 26.41
N THR A 188 4.52 -4.45 27.34
CA THR A 188 5.05 -5.67 27.96
C THR A 188 5.28 -6.76 26.91
N THR A 189 4.33 -6.96 25.99
CA THR A 189 4.42 -8.02 24.97
C THR A 189 5.37 -7.65 23.83
N VAL A 190 5.46 -6.36 23.48
CA VAL A 190 6.50 -5.84 22.59
C VAL A 190 7.89 -6.00 23.22
N LYS A 191 8.05 -5.66 24.50
CA LYS A 191 9.32 -5.77 25.23
C LYS A 191 9.82 -7.22 25.30
N ALA A 192 8.93 -8.18 25.55
CA ALA A 192 9.27 -9.61 25.52
C ALA A 192 9.79 -10.04 24.12
N SER A 193 9.20 -9.52 23.06
CA SER A 193 9.65 -9.76 21.67
C SER A 193 11.01 -9.11 21.37
N VAL A 194 11.33 -7.98 22.00
CA VAL A 194 12.67 -7.37 21.95
C VAL A 194 13.69 -8.21 22.71
N THR A 195 13.39 -8.60 23.95
CA THR A 195 14.30 -9.37 24.81
C THR A 195 14.68 -10.72 24.20
N SER A 196 13.74 -11.37 23.52
CA SER A 196 14.01 -12.62 22.79
C SER A 196 14.78 -12.45 21.47
N GLY A 197 15.10 -11.21 21.07
CA GLY A 197 15.71 -10.87 19.78
C GLY A 197 14.77 -11.02 18.57
N ARG A 198 13.55 -11.55 18.77
CA ARG A 198 12.60 -11.87 17.71
C ARG A 198 12.14 -10.64 16.96
N LEU A 199 11.86 -9.53 17.65
CA LEU A 199 11.40 -8.30 16.99
C LEU A 199 12.43 -7.81 15.97
N TRP A 200 13.68 -7.60 16.40
CA TRP A 200 14.74 -7.11 15.51
C TRP A 200 15.07 -8.10 14.40
N GLY A 201 15.29 -9.38 14.74
CA GLY A 201 15.66 -10.40 13.76
C GLY A 201 14.64 -10.50 12.63
N THR A 202 13.36 -10.43 12.98
CA THR A 202 12.23 -10.59 12.07
C THR A 202 11.98 -9.35 11.20
N ILE A 203 12.04 -8.12 11.73
CA ILE A 203 11.83 -6.90 10.93
C ILE A 203 13.06 -6.52 10.10
N ASN A 204 14.26 -6.87 10.58
CA ASN A 204 15.49 -6.65 9.85
C ASN A 204 15.74 -7.71 8.76
N TRP A 205 14.91 -8.76 8.72
CA TRP A 205 15.07 -9.90 7.80
C TRP A 205 16.44 -10.57 7.97
N THR A 206 16.82 -10.79 9.23
CA THR A 206 18.08 -11.46 9.57
C THR A 206 17.95 -12.95 9.26
N ALA A 207 19.01 -13.56 8.72
CA ALA A 207 19.04 -15.00 8.45
C ALA A 207 18.68 -15.80 9.71
N GLY A 208 17.87 -16.85 9.54
CA GLY A 208 17.35 -17.67 10.64
C GLY A 208 16.06 -17.13 11.29
N PHE A 209 15.63 -15.92 10.97
CA PHE A 209 14.33 -15.39 11.41
C PHE A 209 13.31 -15.42 10.27
N SER A 210 12.05 -15.65 10.65
CA SER A 210 10.93 -15.52 9.73
C SER A 210 10.70 -14.04 9.40
N ALA A 211 11.01 -13.61 8.17
CA ALA A 211 10.80 -12.23 7.72
C ALA A 211 9.34 -11.74 7.92
N MET A 212 9.21 -10.53 8.48
CA MET A 212 7.92 -9.82 8.61
C MET A 212 8.00 -8.43 7.97
N PRO A 213 6.88 -7.89 7.45
CA PRO A 213 5.54 -8.51 7.40
C PRO A 213 5.47 -9.77 6.52
N LYS A 214 4.67 -10.78 6.89
CA LYS A 214 4.60 -12.05 6.14
C LYS A 214 4.13 -11.81 4.70
N GLY A 215 4.91 -12.30 3.74
CA GLY A 215 4.64 -12.15 2.31
C GLY A 215 4.80 -10.71 1.80
N GLY A 216 4.97 -9.73 2.69
CA GLY A 216 5.00 -8.31 2.36
C GLY A 216 6.36 -7.79 1.95
N ASN A 217 6.37 -6.51 1.58
CA ASN A 217 7.62 -5.76 1.47
C ASN A 217 8.18 -5.46 2.87
N LYS A 218 9.50 -5.33 2.95
CA LYS A 218 10.19 -4.89 4.17
C LYS A 218 9.70 -3.49 4.57
N MET A 219 9.60 -3.26 5.87
CA MET A 219 9.23 -1.94 6.41
C MET A 219 10.21 -0.85 5.90
N PRO A 220 9.74 0.41 5.77
CA PRO A 220 10.61 1.53 5.42
C PRO A 220 11.84 1.64 6.33
N ALA A 221 13.00 1.91 5.73
CA ALA A 221 14.29 1.90 6.43
C ALA A 221 14.29 2.83 7.65
N CYS A 222 13.74 4.03 7.52
CA CYS A 222 13.69 5.00 8.60
C CYS A 222 12.84 4.53 9.82
N GLN A 223 11.74 3.79 9.61
CA GLN A 223 10.97 3.19 10.70
C GLN A 223 11.75 2.06 11.39
N ILE A 224 12.45 1.23 10.60
CA ILE A 224 13.36 0.21 11.14
C ILE A 224 14.45 0.87 11.98
N THR A 225 14.99 2.01 11.55
CA THR A 225 15.97 2.79 12.31
C THR A 225 15.41 3.32 13.63
N GLN A 226 14.18 3.83 13.67
CA GLN A 226 13.54 4.23 14.93
C GLN A 226 13.42 3.05 15.90
N ILE A 227 12.95 1.90 15.42
CA ILE A 227 12.85 0.68 16.24
C ILE A 227 14.23 0.24 16.73
N LYS A 228 15.26 0.28 15.88
CA LYS A 228 16.64 -0.05 16.26
C LYS A 228 17.17 0.88 17.35
N LYS A 229 17.05 2.20 17.17
CA LYS A 229 17.49 3.20 18.15
C LYS A 229 16.78 3.03 19.50
N TRP A 230 15.47 2.75 19.47
CA TRP A 230 14.72 2.46 20.69
C TRP A 230 15.21 1.18 21.39
N ILE A 231 15.44 0.10 20.65
CA ILE A 231 15.99 -1.15 21.18
C ILE A 231 17.37 -0.91 21.81
N ASP A 232 18.25 -0.18 21.10
CA ASP A 232 19.61 0.14 21.55
C ASP A 232 19.62 1.05 22.79
N ALA A 233 18.63 1.93 22.92
CA ALA A 233 18.40 2.74 24.11
C ALA A 233 17.79 1.96 25.29
N GLY A 234 17.72 0.62 25.20
CA GLY A 234 17.22 -0.25 26.25
C GLY A 234 15.71 -0.50 26.18
N ALA A 235 15.06 -0.21 25.05
CA ALA A 235 13.62 -0.39 24.82
C ALA A 235 12.77 0.05 26.02
N LEU A 236 12.89 1.34 26.37
CA LEU A 236 12.24 1.97 27.53
C LEU A 236 10.75 2.22 27.27
N ASN A 237 9.93 2.19 28.32
CA ASN A 237 8.53 2.63 28.26
C ASN A 237 8.43 4.13 28.52
N ASN A 238 8.65 4.95 27.50
CA ASN A 238 8.79 6.41 27.61
C ASN A 238 8.18 7.19 26.45
#